data_AF-A0A1I8EVX5-F1
#
_entry.id   AF-A0A1I8EVX5-F1
#
_cell.length_a   1.000
_cell.length_b   1.000
_cell.length_c   1.000
_cell.angle_alpha   90.00
_cell.angle_beta   90.00
_cell.angle_gamma   90.00
#
_symmetry.space_group_name_H-M   'P 1'
#
loop_
_entity.id
_entity.type
_entity.pdbx_description
1 polymer ?
#
loop_
_entity_poly.entity_id
_entity_poly.type
_entity_poly.pdbx_seq_one_letter_code
_entity_poly.pdbx_strand_id
1 'polypeptide(L)'
;MGVHPNGPSKLVSDGKLLLEKIAESKFFLGDHEGGSLQFLFKVLSVNKALSVQSYPDKSSSFILISPEIAIALSDFQLLSGFHPSHEFCDNIEAFPELRNLITSKNAIEDLKTGNDFEKSKIFSEYMRSSNKNAVQQLAIHLKNKNDRSSLEELLLRLNSEYPGDIGAPLLMNYFTLKKGDTVFVEPNSPHAYLWGGE
;
A
#
# COMPACT_ATOMS: atom_id res chain seq x y z
N MET A 1 -14.15 11.08 8.50
CA MET A 1 -14.81 11.42 9.77
C MET A 1 -13.78 12.03 10.70
N GLY A 2 -14.07 13.22 11.21
CA GLY A 2 -13.13 14.04 11.98
C GLY A 2 -13.21 15.51 11.58
N VAL A 3 -12.14 16.24 11.90
CA VAL A 3 -12.06 17.71 11.77
C VAL A 3 -11.20 18.19 10.59
N HIS A 4 -10.87 17.28 9.65
CA HIS A 4 -10.01 17.62 8.53
C HIS A 4 -10.67 18.65 7.59
N PRO A 5 -9.96 19.72 7.17
CA PRO A 5 -10.54 20.82 6.41
C PRO A 5 -11.10 20.40 5.04
N ASN A 6 -10.49 19.40 4.40
CA ASN A 6 -10.96 18.90 3.08
C ASN A 6 -12.19 17.98 3.16
N GLY A 7 -12.71 17.70 4.36
CA GLY A 7 -13.88 16.85 4.57
C GLY A 7 -14.42 16.99 5.98
N PRO A 8 -14.90 18.20 6.36
CA PRO A 8 -15.24 18.49 7.74
C PRO A 8 -16.54 17.79 8.13
N SER A 9 -16.59 17.24 9.34
CA SER A 9 -17.80 16.63 9.89
C SER A 9 -18.72 17.70 10.51
N LYS A 10 -20.03 17.45 10.49
CA LYS A 10 -21.06 18.33 11.06
C LYS A 10 -21.91 17.58 12.08
N LEU A 11 -22.38 18.28 13.09
CA LEU A 11 -23.37 17.76 14.02
C LEU A 11 -24.75 17.72 13.36
N VAL A 12 -25.48 16.63 13.55
CA VAL A 12 -26.83 16.46 12.99
C VAL A 12 -27.84 17.41 13.66
N SER A 13 -27.64 17.74 14.92
CA SER A 13 -28.57 18.54 15.73
C SER A 13 -28.72 19.99 15.28
N ASP A 14 -27.62 20.63 14.89
CA ASP A 14 -27.57 22.08 14.61
C ASP A 14 -26.75 22.44 13.36
N GLY A 15 -26.14 21.46 12.69
CA GLY A 15 -25.34 21.66 11.48
C GLY A 15 -23.97 22.30 11.70
N LYS A 16 -23.59 22.60 12.95
CA LYS A 16 -22.27 23.17 13.28
C LYS A 16 -21.13 22.23 12.92
N LEU A 17 -19.96 22.78 12.62
CA LEU A 17 -18.77 21.98 12.37
C LEU A 17 -18.31 21.30 13.66
N LEU A 18 -17.89 20.04 13.56
CA LEU A 18 -17.34 19.31 14.70
C LEU A 18 -16.12 20.04 15.31
N LEU A 19 -15.30 20.68 14.47
CA LEU A 19 -14.15 21.47 14.90
C LEU A 19 -14.57 22.66 15.79
N GLU A 20 -15.62 23.38 15.41
CA GLU A 20 -16.15 24.50 16.19
C GLU A 20 -16.66 24.00 17.54
N LYS A 21 -17.38 22.87 17.55
CA LYS A 21 -17.90 22.28 18.79
C LYS A 21 -16.78 21.88 19.75
N ILE A 22 -15.73 21.26 19.25
CA ILE A 22 -14.56 20.86 20.03
C ILE A 22 -13.85 22.09 20.62
N ALA A 23 -13.76 23.19 19.87
CA ALA A 23 -13.15 24.43 20.32
C ALA A 23 -13.93 25.12 21.46
N GLU A 24 -15.23 24.85 21.63
CA GLU A 24 -16.06 25.43 22.71
C GLU A 24 -15.67 24.90 24.10
N SER A 25 -15.11 23.69 24.22
CA SER A 25 -14.78 23.09 25.52
C SER A 25 -13.74 21.97 25.44
N LYS A 26 -12.78 21.98 26.37
CA LYS A 26 -11.80 20.90 26.55
C LYS A 26 -12.43 19.56 26.96
N PHE A 27 -13.69 19.56 27.40
CA PHE A 27 -14.41 18.33 27.77
C PHE A 27 -14.47 17.29 26.64
N PHE A 28 -14.45 17.72 25.38
CA PHE A 28 -14.55 16.82 24.23
C PHE A 28 -13.24 16.14 23.84
N LEU A 29 -12.11 16.55 24.43
CA LEU A 29 -10.78 16.07 24.08
C LEU A 29 -10.08 15.47 25.29
N GLY A 30 -9.20 14.51 25.03
CA GLY A 30 -8.25 14.04 26.04
C GLY A 30 -7.15 15.09 26.29
N ASP A 31 -6.57 15.09 27.49
CA ASP A 31 -5.48 16.02 27.85
C ASP A 31 -4.28 15.94 26.88
N HIS A 32 -4.07 14.78 26.26
CA HIS A 32 -2.99 14.52 25.32
C HIS A 32 -3.23 15.08 23.90
N GLU A 33 -4.44 15.52 23.56
CA GLU A 33 -4.81 15.87 22.19
C GLU A 33 -4.46 17.32 21.80
N GLY A 34 -3.99 18.15 22.73
CA GLY A 34 -3.42 19.46 22.40
C GLY A 34 -4.37 20.44 21.70
N GLY A 35 -5.69 20.25 21.83
CA GLY A 35 -6.71 21.18 21.31
C GLY A 35 -7.41 20.76 20.02
N SER A 36 -7.09 19.59 19.44
CA SER A 36 -7.85 19.03 18.31
C SER A 36 -7.65 17.51 18.21
N LEU A 37 -8.51 16.82 17.45
CA LEU A 37 -8.37 15.37 17.23
C LEU A 37 -7.05 15.05 16.53
N GLN A 38 -6.33 14.05 17.05
CA GLN A 38 -5.01 13.63 16.56
C GLN A 38 -5.08 12.48 15.54
N PHE A 39 -6.27 12.16 15.03
CA PHE A 39 -6.49 11.11 14.06
C PHE A 39 -7.53 11.51 13.02
N LEU A 40 -7.52 10.80 11.89
CA LEU A 40 -8.55 10.89 10.86
C LEU A 40 -9.15 9.50 10.65
N PHE A 41 -10.44 9.36 10.96
CA PHE A 41 -11.14 8.10 10.75
C PHE A 41 -11.77 8.06 9.35
N LYS A 42 -11.59 6.97 8.62
CA LYS A 42 -12.12 6.77 7.27
C LYS A 42 -12.81 5.41 7.18
N VAL A 43 -13.88 5.37 6.40
CA VAL A 43 -14.42 4.13 5.84
C VAL A 43 -14.07 4.17 4.36
N LEU A 44 -13.38 3.14 3.88
CA LEU A 44 -12.94 3.03 2.50
C LEU A 44 -13.74 1.93 1.81
N SER A 45 -14.23 2.24 0.60
CA SER A 45 -14.78 1.26 -0.33
C SER A 45 -13.92 1.30 -1.57
N VAL A 46 -13.14 0.25 -1.78
CA VAL A 46 -12.09 0.14 -2.79
C VAL A 46 -12.55 -0.85 -3.86
N ASN A 47 -12.95 -0.33 -5.02
CA ASN A 47 -13.31 -1.17 -6.17
C ASN A 47 -12.19 -1.24 -7.23
N LYS A 48 -11.20 -0.35 -7.12
CA LYS A 48 -10.01 -0.29 -7.96
C LYS A 48 -8.81 -0.13 -7.05
N ALA A 49 -7.72 -0.81 -7.35
CA ALA A 49 -6.52 -0.74 -6.54
C ALA A 49 -6.03 0.71 -6.41
N LEU A 50 -5.66 1.11 -5.19
CA LEU A 50 -5.04 2.39 -4.92
C LEU A 50 -3.54 2.31 -5.26
N SER A 51 -2.92 3.46 -5.50
CA SER A 51 -1.48 3.54 -5.73
C SER A 51 -0.70 2.93 -4.57
N VAL A 52 0.43 2.28 -4.86
CA VAL A 52 1.38 1.88 -3.82
C VAL A 52 1.97 3.12 -3.15
N GLN A 53 1.95 3.14 -1.82
CA GLN A 53 2.38 4.26 -0.99
C GLN A 53 3.54 3.81 -0.10
N SER A 54 4.52 4.67 0.10
CA SER A 54 5.55 4.51 1.13
C SER A 54 5.75 5.87 1.80
N TYR A 55 5.37 6.00 3.07
CA TYR A 55 5.53 7.25 3.81
C TYR A 55 6.99 7.39 4.29
N PRO A 56 7.68 8.50 4.02
CA PRO A 56 9.08 8.71 4.42
C PRO A 56 9.25 8.93 5.94
N ASP A 57 10.44 8.60 6.45
CA ASP A 57 10.83 8.77 7.85
C ASP A 57 11.08 10.25 8.21
N LYS A 58 10.98 10.55 9.52
CA LYS A 58 11.14 11.84 10.21
C LYS A 58 12.39 12.64 9.84
N SER A 59 13.43 12.02 9.28
CA SER A 59 14.69 12.70 8.97
C SER A 59 14.58 13.75 7.86
N SER A 60 13.51 13.74 7.07
CA SER A 60 13.44 14.54 5.82
C SER A 60 12.30 15.55 5.70
N SER A 61 11.33 15.64 6.63
CA SER A 61 10.33 16.73 6.61
C SER A 61 9.48 16.77 7.89
N PHE A 62 8.89 17.95 8.19
CA PHE A 62 7.91 18.22 9.25
C PHE A 62 6.58 17.45 9.12
N ILE A 63 6.56 16.34 8.36
CA ILE A 63 5.36 15.54 8.11
C ILE A 63 5.17 14.58 9.28
N LEU A 64 4.01 14.68 9.93
CA LEU A 64 3.57 13.78 10.98
C LEU A 64 3.60 12.34 10.42
N ILE A 65 4.35 11.45 11.07
CA ILE A 65 4.19 10.00 10.84
C ILE A 65 2.73 9.71 11.16
N SER A 66 1.94 9.36 10.15
CA SER A 66 0.56 8.92 10.34
C SER A 66 0.56 7.40 10.30
N PRO A 67 0.79 6.71 11.44
CA PRO A 67 0.56 5.27 11.49
C PRO A 67 -0.87 4.98 11.02
N GLU A 68 -1.04 3.99 10.15
CA GLU A 68 -2.34 3.62 9.62
C GLU A 68 -2.75 2.25 10.16
N ILE A 69 -3.99 2.16 10.65
CA ILE A 69 -4.62 0.92 11.04
C ILE A 69 -5.82 0.73 10.12
N ALA A 70 -5.89 -0.40 9.44
CA ALA A 70 -7.06 -0.79 8.67
C ALA A 70 -7.74 -1.99 9.31
N ILE A 71 -9.06 -1.91 9.44
CA ILE A 71 -9.92 -2.98 9.93
C ILE A 71 -10.84 -3.38 8.79
N ALA A 72 -10.82 -4.65 8.43
CA ALA A 72 -11.63 -5.17 7.34
C ALA A 72 -13.11 -5.25 7.75
N LEU A 73 -13.98 -4.53 7.05
CA LEU A 73 -15.44 -4.57 7.25
C LEU A 73 -16.14 -5.64 6.39
N SER A 74 -15.46 -6.06 5.31
CA SER A 74 -15.78 -7.14 4.38
C SER A 74 -14.49 -7.92 4.10
N ASP A 75 -14.52 -8.88 3.18
CA ASP A 75 -13.28 -9.36 2.57
C ASP A 75 -12.52 -8.16 1.97
N PHE A 76 -11.24 -8.04 2.29
CA PHE A 76 -10.42 -6.90 1.93
C PHE A 76 -9.02 -7.35 1.50
N GLN A 77 -8.58 -6.87 0.36
CA GLN A 77 -7.34 -7.27 -0.30
C GLN A 77 -6.34 -6.12 -0.27
N LEU A 78 -5.10 -6.41 0.11
CA LEU A 78 -4.04 -5.41 0.19
C LEU A 78 -2.66 -6.00 -0.12
N LEU A 79 -1.75 -5.11 -0.49
CA LEU A 79 -0.31 -5.34 -0.43
C LEU A 79 0.25 -4.66 0.83
N SER A 80 1.14 -5.32 1.55
CA SER A 80 1.81 -4.72 2.70
C SER A 80 3.18 -5.32 2.98
N GLY A 81 4.21 -4.48 2.96
CA GLY A 81 5.60 -4.89 3.17
C GLY A 81 6.13 -5.80 2.07
N PHE A 82 7.43 -6.10 2.14
CA PHE A 82 8.09 -6.97 1.18
C PHE A 82 7.95 -8.45 1.52
N HIS A 83 7.97 -9.28 0.49
CA HIS A 83 8.13 -10.72 0.65
C HIS A 83 9.40 -11.07 1.47
N PRO A 84 9.44 -12.25 2.11
CA PRO A 84 10.69 -12.84 2.60
C PRO A 84 11.75 -12.88 1.49
N SER A 85 13.03 -12.77 1.85
CA SER A 85 14.10 -12.53 0.86
C SER A 85 14.26 -13.65 -0.15
N HIS A 86 13.95 -14.89 0.25
CA HIS A 86 13.91 -16.03 -0.65
C HIS A 86 12.77 -15.91 -1.67
N GLU A 87 11.53 -15.72 -1.25
CA GLU A 87 10.37 -15.52 -2.15
C GLU A 87 10.56 -14.29 -3.05
N PHE A 88 11.13 -13.21 -2.52
CA PHE A 88 11.45 -12.00 -3.28
C PHE A 88 12.43 -12.31 -4.43
N CYS A 89 13.48 -13.08 -4.17
CA CYS A 89 14.44 -13.50 -5.18
C CYS A 89 13.82 -14.50 -6.17
N ASP A 90 13.07 -15.47 -5.68
CA ASP A 90 12.41 -16.49 -6.50
C ASP A 90 11.44 -15.85 -7.48
N ASN A 91 10.67 -14.83 -7.05
CA ASN A 91 9.79 -14.07 -7.93
C ASN A 91 10.58 -13.30 -9.01
N ILE A 92 11.69 -12.66 -8.66
CA ILE A 92 12.53 -11.97 -9.64
C ILE A 92 13.10 -12.96 -10.68
N GLU A 93 13.46 -14.16 -10.26
CA GLU A 93 14.01 -15.19 -11.13
C GLU A 93 12.94 -15.87 -12.01
N ALA A 94 11.75 -16.08 -11.45
CA ALA A 94 10.61 -16.65 -12.15
C ALA A 94 10.05 -15.71 -13.24
N PHE A 95 10.24 -14.40 -13.11
CA PHE A 95 9.76 -13.38 -14.04
C PHE A 95 10.93 -12.57 -14.63
N PRO A 96 11.58 -13.04 -15.71
CA PRO A 96 12.70 -12.37 -16.35
C PRO A 96 12.42 -10.92 -16.76
N GLU A 97 11.17 -10.60 -17.08
CA GLU A 97 10.71 -9.25 -17.39
C GLU A 97 10.93 -8.30 -16.21
N LEU A 98 10.69 -8.75 -14.98
CA LEU A 98 10.96 -7.98 -13.77
C LEU A 98 12.47 -7.86 -13.52
N ARG A 99 13.22 -8.95 -13.71
CA ARG A 99 14.68 -8.94 -13.58
C ARG A 99 15.34 -7.90 -14.48
N ASN A 100 14.83 -7.72 -15.70
CA ASN A 100 15.35 -6.74 -16.66
C ASN A 100 15.16 -5.27 -16.21
N LEU A 101 14.31 -5.02 -15.21
CA LEU A 101 14.11 -3.69 -14.63
C LEU A 101 15.07 -3.38 -13.49
N ILE A 102 15.78 -4.39 -12.99
CA ILE A 102 16.74 -4.26 -11.88
C ILE A 102 18.11 -3.97 -12.48
N THR A 103 18.62 -2.78 -12.20
CA THR A 103 19.89 -2.26 -12.72
C THR A 103 21.03 -2.40 -11.74
N SER A 104 20.73 -2.50 -10.44
CA SER A 104 21.74 -2.74 -9.42
C SER A 104 22.44 -4.08 -9.62
N LYS A 105 23.74 -4.01 -9.93
CA LYS A 105 24.63 -5.17 -9.97
C LYS A 105 24.66 -5.84 -8.60
N ASN A 106 24.63 -7.17 -8.59
CA ASN A 106 24.72 -8.03 -7.40
C ASN A 106 23.60 -7.87 -6.36
N ALA A 107 22.62 -6.98 -6.52
CA ALA A 107 21.58 -6.78 -5.50
C ALA A 107 20.80 -8.07 -5.16
N ILE A 108 20.57 -8.93 -6.17
CA ILE A 108 19.95 -10.25 -5.95
C ILE A 108 20.89 -11.18 -5.17
N GLU A 109 22.19 -11.15 -5.46
CA GLU A 109 23.20 -11.95 -4.75
C GLU A 109 23.36 -11.48 -3.30
N ASP A 110 23.41 -10.17 -3.09
CA ASP A 110 23.50 -9.53 -1.78
C ASP A 110 22.24 -9.84 -0.94
N LEU A 111 21.05 -9.82 -1.55
CA LEU A 111 19.81 -10.28 -0.89
C LEU A 111 19.89 -11.74 -0.45
N LYS A 112 20.43 -12.62 -1.30
CA LYS A 112 20.62 -14.05 -0.96
C LYS A 112 21.60 -14.25 0.20
N THR A 113 22.50 -13.30 0.45
CA THR A 113 23.40 -13.32 1.62
C THR A 113 22.80 -12.71 2.89
N GLY A 114 21.54 -12.25 2.84
CA GLY A 114 20.79 -11.74 3.99
C GLY A 114 20.75 -10.22 4.13
N ASN A 115 21.17 -9.46 3.11
CA ASN A 115 21.12 -8.00 3.15
C ASN A 115 19.75 -7.44 2.71
N ASP A 116 18.76 -7.49 3.61
CA ASP A 116 17.38 -7.06 3.33
C ASP A 116 17.21 -5.58 2.93
N PHE A 117 18.22 -4.73 3.17
CA PHE A 117 18.21 -3.33 2.73
C PHE A 117 18.14 -3.20 1.21
N GLU A 118 18.60 -4.20 0.46
CA GLU A 118 18.52 -4.21 -1.01
C GLU A 118 17.08 -4.32 -1.53
N LYS A 119 16.11 -4.81 -0.74
CA LYS A 119 14.69 -4.90 -1.16
C LYS A 119 14.12 -3.53 -1.50
N SER A 120 14.34 -2.56 -0.61
CA SER A 120 13.88 -1.18 -0.81
C SER A 120 14.52 -0.52 -2.03
N LYS A 121 15.79 -0.84 -2.30
CA LYS A 121 16.53 -0.33 -3.46
C LYS A 121 15.98 -0.92 -4.76
N ILE A 122 15.84 -2.25 -4.83
CA ILE A 122 15.24 -2.96 -5.97
C ILE A 122 13.81 -2.48 -6.23
N PHE A 123 13.00 -2.39 -5.17
CA PHE A 123 11.63 -1.87 -5.28
C PHE A 123 11.61 -0.44 -5.82
N SER A 124 12.52 0.42 -5.37
CA SER A 124 12.62 1.79 -5.86
C SER A 124 13.08 1.88 -7.32
N GLU A 125 13.97 0.99 -7.77
CA GLU A 125 14.35 0.88 -9.19
C GLU A 125 13.16 0.46 -10.03
N TYR A 126 12.41 -0.55 -9.57
CA TYR A 126 11.18 -1.00 -10.21
C TYR A 126 10.17 0.15 -10.35
N MET A 127 9.83 0.83 -9.25
CA MET A 127 8.84 1.93 -9.23
C MET A 127 9.27 3.13 -10.09
N ARG A 128 10.57 3.34 -10.31
CA ARG A 128 11.10 4.40 -11.19
C ARG A 128 11.23 3.97 -12.65
N SER A 129 11.19 2.66 -12.92
CA SER A 129 11.36 2.15 -14.26
C SER A 129 10.17 2.58 -15.14
N SER A 130 10.47 3.30 -16.22
CA SER A 130 9.46 3.71 -17.21
C SER A 130 9.28 2.65 -18.31
N ASN A 131 9.91 1.49 -18.17
CA ASN A 131 9.94 0.44 -19.17
C ASN A 131 8.63 -0.37 -19.16
N LYS A 132 7.60 0.25 -19.71
CA LYS A 132 6.28 -0.36 -19.91
C LYS A 132 6.32 -1.61 -20.78
N ASN A 133 7.36 -1.80 -21.60
CA ASN A 133 7.46 -2.96 -22.47
C ASN A 133 7.67 -4.26 -21.69
N ALA A 134 8.54 -4.27 -20.68
CA ALA A 134 8.76 -5.46 -19.86
C ALA A 134 7.46 -5.90 -19.15
N VAL A 135 6.75 -4.92 -18.59
CA VAL A 135 5.48 -5.17 -17.88
C VAL A 135 4.36 -5.63 -18.84
N GLN A 136 4.34 -5.11 -20.07
CA GLN A 136 3.42 -5.60 -21.10
C GLN A 136 3.73 -7.03 -21.54
N GLN A 137 5.01 -7.39 -21.69
CA GLN A 137 5.41 -8.76 -22.01
C GLN A 137 4.99 -9.74 -20.91
N LEU A 138 5.17 -9.36 -19.64
CA LEU A 138 4.68 -10.12 -18.50
C LEU A 138 3.16 -10.37 -18.59
N ALA A 139 2.38 -9.32 -18.87
CA ALA A 139 0.93 -9.46 -19.02
C ALA A 139 0.54 -10.38 -20.19
N ILE A 140 1.26 -10.33 -21.31
CA ILE A 140 1.04 -11.22 -22.46
C ILE A 140 1.40 -12.67 -22.10
N HIS A 141 2.54 -12.89 -21.43
CA HIS A 141 2.98 -14.20 -20.96
C HIS A 141 1.91 -14.84 -20.06
N LEU A 142 1.43 -14.09 -19.07
CA LEU A 142 0.41 -14.57 -18.13
C LEU A 142 -0.93 -14.88 -18.83
N LYS A 143 -1.36 -14.06 -19.79
CA LYS A 143 -2.60 -14.33 -20.56
C LYS A 143 -2.56 -15.67 -21.29
N ASN A 144 -1.40 -16.06 -21.82
CA ASN A 144 -1.21 -17.31 -22.56
C ASN A 144 -1.02 -18.54 -21.66
N LYS A 145 -0.85 -18.35 -20.35
CA LYS A 145 -0.75 -19.44 -19.37
C LYS A 145 -2.15 -19.94 -19.01
N ASN A 146 -2.35 -21.27 -19.05
CA ASN A 146 -3.65 -21.91 -18.80
C ASN A 146 -3.91 -22.20 -17.31
N ASP A 147 -2.86 -22.46 -16.53
CA ASP A 147 -2.94 -22.74 -15.09
C ASP A 147 -2.24 -21.61 -14.34
N ARG A 148 -3.03 -20.68 -13.78
CA ARG A 148 -2.53 -19.46 -13.13
C ARG A 148 -2.71 -19.54 -11.63
N SER A 149 -1.68 -19.10 -10.91
CA SER A 149 -1.77 -18.90 -9.46
C SER A 149 -2.66 -17.70 -9.12
N SER A 150 -3.07 -17.59 -7.85
CA SER A 150 -3.80 -16.43 -7.34
C SER A 150 -3.03 -15.12 -7.53
N LEU A 151 -1.71 -15.15 -7.39
CA LEU A 151 -0.83 -14.01 -7.65
C LEU A 151 -0.87 -13.61 -9.13
N GLU A 152 -0.80 -14.57 -10.05
CA GLU A 152 -0.83 -14.31 -11.49
C GLU A 152 -2.18 -13.75 -11.96
N GLU A 153 -3.29 -14.23 -11.39
CA GLU A 153 -4.61 -13.65 -11.60
C GLU A 153 -4.71 -12.21 -11.05
N LEU A 154 -4.10 -11.95 -9.88
CA LEU A 154 -3.98 -10.59 -9.35
C LEU A 154 -3.22 -9.67 -10.30
N LEU A 155 -2.08 -10.11 -10.84
CA LEU A 155 -1.29 -9.34 -11.80
C LEU A 155 -2.11 -8.97 -13.05
N LEU A 156 -2.89 -9.92 -13.58
CA LEU A 156 -3.77 -9.67 -14.73
C LEU A 156 -4.91 -8.71 -14.41
N ARG A 157 -5.53 -8.83 -13.23
CA ARG A 157 -6.55 -7.88 -12.76
C ARG A 157 -5.96 -6.48 -12.68
N LEU A 158 -4.83 -6.30 -12.01
CA LEU A 158 -4.15 -5.01 -11.90
C LEU A 158 -3.75 -4.47 -13.27
N ASN A 159 -3.38 -5.31 -14.22
CA ASN A 159 -3.06 -4.86 -15.59
C ASN A 159 -4.27 -4.30 -16.32
N SER A 160 -5.47 -4.82 -16.03
CA SER A 160 -6.71 -4.29 -16.60
C SER A 160 -7.06 -2.91 -16.03
N GLU A 161 -6.70 -2.67 -14.77
CA GLU A 161 -6.92 -1.41 -14.07
C GLU A 161 -5.86 -0.36 -14.40
N TYR A 162 -4.60 -0.80 -14.50
CA TYR A 162 -3.40 0.02 -14.70
C TYR A 162 -2.45 -0.68 -15.70
N PRO A 163 -2.72 -0.58 -17.02
CA PRO A 163 -1.90 -1.24 -18.04
C PRO A 163 -0.43 -0.79 -17.99
N GLY A 164 0.47 -1.76 -17.82
CA GLY A 164 1.91 -1.51 -17.75
C GLY A 164 2.44 -1.13 -16.37
N ASP A 165 1.64 -1.28 -15.30
CA ASP A 165 2.06 -1.06 -13.90
C ASP A 165 1.48 -2.15 -12.97
N ILE A 166 2.12 -3.33 -12.95
CA ILE A 166 1.59 -4.52 -12.23
C ILE A 166 2.61 -5.30 -11.41
N GLY A 167 3.87 -4.92 -11.38
CA GLY A 167 4.96 -5.74 -10.81
C GLY A 167 5.09 -5.65 -9.29
N ALA A 168 4.45 -4.68 -8.63
CA ALA A 168 4.52 -4.52 -7.18
C ALA A 168 4.12 -5.78 -6.37
N PRO A 169 3.07 -6.55 -6.71
CA PRO A 169 2.73 -7.80 -6.02
C PRO A 169 3.80 -8.90 -6.09
N LEU A 170 4.70 -8.86 -7.08
CA LEU A 170 5.83 -9.80 -7.15
C LEU A 170 6.89 -9.52 -6.08
N LEU A 171 6.90 -8.30 -5.53
CA LEU A 171 7.88 -7.84 -4.54
C LEU A 171 7.27 -7.70 -3.14
N MET A 172 5.94 -7.68 -3.03
CA MET A 172 5.21 -7.34 -1.81
C MET A 172 4.25 -8.44 -1.37
N ASN A 173 4.06 -8.60 -0.06
CA ASN A 173 3.11 -9.59 0.46
C ASN A 173 1.69 -9.22 0.04
N TYR A 174 0.96 -10.19 -0.49
CA TYR A 174 -0.45 -10.06 -0.84
C TYR A 174 -1.33 -10.75 0.21
N PHE A 175 -2.22 -9.97 0.84
CA PHE A 175 -3.11 -10.46 1.88
C PHE A 175 -4.57 -10.31 1.47
N THR A 176 -5.39 -11.26 1.92
CA THR A 176 -6.84 -11.12 1.99
C THR A 176 -7.26 -11.18 3.45
N LEU A 177 -7.65 -10.03 4.00
CA LEU A 177 -8.22 -9.89 5.34
C LEU A 177 -9.70 -10.26 5.31
N LYS A 178 -10.14 -11.03 6.29
CA LYS A 178 -11.56 -11.31 6.54
C LYS A 178 -12.16 -10.25 7.44
N LYS A 179 -13.49 -10.17 7.45
CA LYS A 179 -14.20 -9.23 8.31
C LYS A 179 -13.74 -9.34 9.78
N GLY A 180 -13.31 -8.22 10.36
CA GLY A 180 -12.77 -8.14 11.71
C GLY A 180 -11.25 -8.25 11.79
N ASP A 181 -10.59 -8.79 10.77
CA ASP A 181 -9.13 -8.79 10.70
C ASP A 181 -8.61 -7.35 10.62
N THR A 182 -7.45 -7.14 11.24
CA THR A 182 -6.83 -5.83 11.37
C THR A 182 -5.40 -5.90 10.90
N VAL A 183 -4.95 -4.86 10.21
CA VAL A 183 -3.55 -4.67 9.83
C VAL A 183 -3.07 -3.32 10.33
N PHE A 184 -1.87 -3.32 10.91
CA PHE A 184 -1.12 -2.11 11.21
C PHE A 184 -0.09 -1.91 10.10
N VAL A 185 -0.10 -0.74 9.48
CA VAL A 185 0.85 -0.37 8.43
C VAL A 185 1.99 0.42 9.09
N GLU A 186 3.17 -0.20 9.09
CA GLU A 186 4.36 0.42 9.66
C GLU A 186 4.83 1.63 8.84
N PRO A 187 5.41 2.65 9.50
CA PRO A 187 6.08 3.74 8.81
C PRO A 187 7.15 3.21 7.84
N ASN A 188 7.31 3.85 6.68
CA ASN A 188 8.24 3.44 5.62
C ASN A 188 7.99 2.07 4.98
N SER A 189 6.92 1.36 5.34
CA SER A 189 6.56 0.11 4.67
C SER A 189 5.69 0.39 3.45
N PRO A 190 6.06 -0.09 2.25
CA PRO A 190 5.21 0.06 1.08
C PRO A 190 3.91 -0.72 1.29
N HIS A 191 2.79 -0.14 0.91
CA HIS A 191 1.48 -0.78 1.00
C HIS A 191 0.51 -0.23 -0.06
N ALA A 192 -0.51 -1.01 -0.38
CA ALA A 192 -1.58 -0.62 -1.31
C ALA A 192 -2.87 -1.35 -0.98
N TYR A 193 -4.01 -0.64 -1.01
CA TYR A 193 -5.32 -1.25 -0.88
C TYR A 193 -5.85 -1.61 -2.25
N LEU A 194 -6.16 -2.89 -2.46
CA LEU A 194 -6.47 -3.43 -3.78
C LEU A 194 -7.97 -3.53 -4.03
N TRP A 195 -8.72 -4.03 -3.05
CA TRP A 195 -10.16 -4.27 -3.18
C TRP A 195 -10.86 -4.49 -1.83
N GLY A 196 -12.12 -4.08 -1.70
CA GLY A 196 -13.02 -4.41 -0.58
C GLY A 196 -13.96 -3.26 -0.22
N GLY A 197 -15.11 -3.56 0.39
CA GLY A 197 -16.15 -2.56 0.73
C GLY A 197 -17.55 -2.84 0.16
N GLU A 198 -17.86 -4.08 -0.21
CA GLU A 198 -19.24 -4.52 -0.51
C GLU A 198 -20.05 -4.82 0.76
#